data_AF-A0A7R8ZDH3-F1
#
_entry.id   AF-A0A7R8ZDH3-F1
#
_cell.length_a   1.000
_cell.length_b   1.000
_cell.length_c   1.000
_cell.angle_alpha   90.00
_cell.angle_beta   90.00
_cell.angle_gamma   90.00
#
_symmetry.space_group_name_H-M   'P 1'
#
loop_
_entity.id
_entity.type
_entity.pdbx_description
1 polymer ?
#
loop_
_entity_poly.entity_id
_entity_poly.type
_entity_poly.pdbx_seq_one_letter_code
_entity_poly.pdbx_strand_id
1 'polypeptide(L)'
;MRSTKSLPDAIDELPLVNSPEVFGLHPNAEIGYFTQAAKEMWLHLVELQPQTGTVSGGISRDDFIDGVAKDILDKIPPLFEIDRVRKTYEMNITPTIVVLLQELERFNKLMDRMRITLSLLRKVLTVDP
;
A
#
# COMPACT_ATOMS: atom_id res chain seq x y z
N MET A 1 -5.11 26.42 55.41
CA MET A 1 -5.63 25.16 54.82
C MET A 1 -5.54 25.29 53.31
N ARG A 2 -4.71 24.48 52.63
CA ARG A 2 -4.66 24.45 51.16
C ARG A 2 -5.87 23.67 50.70
N SER A 3 -6.82 24.34 50.04
CA SER A 3 -7.96 23.68 49.41
C SER A 3 -7.43 22.81 48.27
N THR A 4 -7.35 21.50 48.48
CA THR A 4 -7.03 20.55 47.41
C THR A 4 -8.28 20.44 46.53
N LYS A 5 -8.24 21.02 45.32
CA LYS A 5 -9.28 20.76 44.32
C LYS A 5 -9.39 19.26 44.12
N SER A 6 -10.61 18.74 44.05
CA SER A 6 -10.80 17.31 43.81
C SER A 6 -10.39 16.99 42.37
N LEU A 7 -9.86 15.79 42.12
CA LEU A 7 -9.40 15.38 40.79
C LEU A 7 -10.48 15.56 39.69
N PRO A 8 -11.78 15.26 39.94
CA PRO A 8 -12.85 15.55 38.99
C PRO A 8 -12.97 17.03 38.61
N ASP A 9 -12.93 17.93 39.59
CA ASP A 9 -13.05 19.38 39.33
C ASP A 9 -11.89 19.90 38.47
N ALA A 10 -10.71 19.29 38.59
CA ALA A 10 -9.55 19.63 37.77
C ALA A 10 -9.62 19.09 36.34
N ILE A 11 -10.36 18.00 36.10
CA ILE A 11 -10.60 17.44 34.76
C ILE A 11 -11.60 18.31 34.00
N ASP A 12 -12.62 18.82 34.68
CA ASP A 12 -13.64 19.69 34.07
C ASP A 12 -13.09 21.06 33.64
N GLU A 13 -11.95 21.48 34.19
CA GLU A 13 -11.22 22.70 33.80
C GLU A 13 -10.30 22.49 32.57
N LEU A 14 -10.10 21.25 32.10
CA LEU A 14 -9.24 20.97 30.94
C LEU A 14 -9.93 21.32 29.62
N PRO A 15 -9.17 21.81 28.62
CA PRO A 15 -9.73 22.08 27.31
C PRO A 15 -10.19 20.78 26.63
N LEU A 16 -11.37 20.84 26.01
CA LEU A 16 -11.96 19.71 25.26
C LEU A 16 -11.09 19.29 24.07
N VAL A 17 -10.31 20.23 23.52
CA VAL A 17 -9.38 20.00 22.42
C VAL A 17 -7.98 20.34 22.91
N ASN A 18 -7.10 19.35 22.87
CA ASN A 18 -5.71 19.47 23.30
C ASN A 18 -4.80 19.44 22.07
N SER A 19 -3.80 20.33 22.05
CA SER A 19 -2.76 20.27 21.02
C SER A 19 -1.91 18.99 21.19
N PRO A 20 -1.26 18.50 20.12
CA PRO A 20 -0.36 17.34 20.19
C PRO A 20 0.79 17.52 21.18
N GLU A 21 1.15 18.78 21.49
CA GLU A 21 2.20 19.14 22.44
C GLU A 21 1.93 18.60 23.86
N VAL A 22 0.66 18.40 24.23
CA VAL A 22 0.28 17.79 25.51
C VAL A 22 0.79 16.34 25.62
N PHE A 23 0.98 15.68 24.49
CA PHE A 23 1.60 14.35 24.39
C PHE A 23 3.09 14.39 24.05
N GLY A 24 3.71 15.57 24.06
CA GLY A 24 5.11 15.77 23.66
C GLY A 24 5.35 15.70 22.15
N LEU A 25 4.30 15.83 21.33
CA LEU A 25 4.38 15.77 19.87
C LEU A 25 4.51 17.18 19.26
N HIS A 26 5.18 17.27 18.12
CA HIS A 26 5.26 18.50 17.33
C HIS A 26 3.88 18.85 16.75
N PRO A 27 3.49 20.14 16.64
CA PRO A 27 2.19 20.57 16.09
C PRO A 27 1.81 19.93 14.74
N ASN A 28 2.81 19.70 13.87
CA ASN A 28 2.60 19.02 12.58
C ASN A 28 2.06 17.57 12.68
N ALA A 29 2.11 16.93 13.85
CA ALA A 29 1.53 15.60 14.06
C ALA A 29 0.01 15.59 13.82
N GLU A 30 -0.66 16.70 14.12
CA GLU A 30 -2.10 16.88 13.92
C GLU A 30 -2.48 16.94 12.43
N ILE A 31 -1.63 17.55 11.60
CA ILE A 31 -1.83 17.61 10.14
C ILE A 31 -1.88 16.20 9.55
N GLY A 32 -0.93 15.34 9.95
CA GLY A 32 -0.88 13.95 9.50
C GLY A 32 -2.12 13.16 9.92
N TYR A 33 -2.53 13.32 11.18
CA TYR A 33 -3.74 12.68 11.71
C TYR A 33 -5.00 13.10 10.94
N PHE A 34 -5.26 14.39 10.79
CA PHE A 34 -6.45 14.86 10.07
C PHE A 34 -6.43 14.52 8.59
N THR A 35 -5.25 14.55 7.95
CA THR A 35 -5.10 14.13 6.55
C THR A 35 -5.47 12.65 6.39
N GLN A 36 -5.03 11.80 7.31
CA GLN A 36 -5.35 10.38 7.28
C GLN A 36 -6.84 10.12 7.56
N ALA A 37 -7.40 10.76 8.59
CA ALA A 37 -8.82 10.63 8.93
C ALA A 37 -9.74 11.11 7.78
N ALA A 38 -9.39 12.21 7.12
CA ALA A 38 -10.12 12.69 5.95
C ALA A 38 -10.05 11.71 4.77
N LYS A 39 -8.88 11.09 4.52
CA LYS A 39 -8.72 10.06 3.49
C LYS A 39 -9.55 8.82 3.79
N GLU A 40 -9.53 8.34 5.03
CA GLU A 40 -10.32 7.18 5.47
C GLU A 40 -11.82 7.44 5.31
N MET A 41 -12.29 8.61 5.73
CA MET A 41 -13.69 9.02 5.53
C MET A 41 -14.08 9.03 4.04
N TRP A 42 -13.18 9.52 3.18
CA TRP A 42 -13.38 9.50 1.73
C TRP A 42 -13.46 8.08 1.17
N LEU A 43 -12.58 7.18 1.60
CA LEU A 43 -12.60 5.78 1.19
C LEU A 43 -13.91 5.11 1.60
N HIS A 44 -14.35 5.31 2.84
CA HIS A 44 -15.64 4.79 3.31
C HIS A 44 -16.83 5.35 2.52
N LEU A 45 -16.80 6.62 2.15
CA LEU A 45 -17.84 7.23 1.32
C LEU A 45 -17.89 6.57 -0.08
N VAL A 46 -16.74 6.28 -0.67
CA VAL A 46 -16.66 5.55 -1.95
C VAL A 46 -17.14 4.10 -1.81
N GLU A 47 -16.81 3.41 -0.71
CA GLU A 47 -17.28 2.06 -0.43
C GLU A 47 -18.80 1.98 -0.28
N LEU A 48 -19.42 3.00 0.31
CA LEU A 48 -20.87 3.11 0.45
C LEU A 48 -21.59 3.51 -0.85
N GLN A 49 -20.86 3.91 -1.90
CA GLN A 49 -21.47 4.28 -3.16
C GLN A 49 -22.12 3.04 -3.81
N PRO A 50 -23.39 3.13 -4.25
CA PRO A 50 -24.07 2.01 -4.89
C PRO A 50 -23.32 1.59 -6.16
N GLN A 51 -22.89 0.32 -6.19
CA GLN A 51 -22.18 -0.29 -7.33
C GLN A 51 -23.05 -0.46 -8.59
N THR A 52 -24.35 -0.13 -8.48
CA THR A 52 -25.37 -0.28 -9.54
C THR A 52 -25.64 1.01 -10.31
N GLY A 53 -24.90 2.09 -10.03
CA GLY A 53 -24.96 3.29 -10.86
C GLY A 53 -24.27 3.05 -12.19
N THR A 54 -25.03 2.68 -13.23
CA THR A 54 -24.60 2.80 -14.62
C THR A 54 -24.20 4.24 -14.89
N VAL A 55 -22.91 4.56 -14.74
CA VAL A 55 -22.32 5.76 -15.32
C VAL A 55 -22.26 5.51 -16.81
N SER A 56 -23.36 5.82 -17.51
CA SER A 56 -23.44 5.80 -18.96
C SER A 56 -22.51 6.90 -19.51
N GLY A 57 -21.24 6.57 -19.71
CA GLY A 57 -20.27 7.47 -20.36
C GLY A 57 -18.83 7.44 -19.84
N GLY A 58 -18.51 6.64 -18.81
CA GLY A 58 -17.14 6.45 -18.32
C GLY A 58 -16.54 5.10 -18.72
N ILE A 59 -15.20 4.96 -18.65
CA ILE A 59 -14.51 3.66 -18.74
C ILE A 59 -15.11 2.74 -17.67
N SER A 60 -15.50 1.51 -18.03
CA SER A 60 -16.01 0.53 -17.07
C SER A 60 -14.96 0.29 -15.98
N ARG A 61 -15.39 -0.02 -14.75
CA ARG A 61 -14.46 -0.36 -13.67
C ARG A 61 -13.54 -1.51 -14.11
N ASP A 62 -14.07 -2.49 -14.82
CA ASP A 62 -13.32 -3.65 -15.29
C ASP A 62 -12.32 -3.29 -16.39
N ASP A 63 -12.70 -2.40 -17.32
CA ASP A 63 -11.80 -1.85 -18.35
C ASP A 63 -10.64 -1.06 -17.73
N PHE A 64 -10.93 -0.26 -16.70
CA PHE A 64 -9.90 0.49 -15.98
C PHE A 64 -8.93 -0.47 -15.27
N ILE A 65 -9.45 -1.50 -14.60
CA ILE A 65 -8.63 -2.50 -13.92
C ILE A 65 -7.80 -3.30 -14.93
N ASP A 66 -8.35 -3.70 -16.08
CA ASP A 66 -7.60 -4.37 -17.15
C ASP A 66 -6.46 -3.49 -17.68
N GLY A 67 -6.73 -2.19 -17.89
CA GLY A 67 -5.74 -1.22 -18.32
C GLY A 67 -4.57 -1.09 -17.34
N VAL A 68 -4.85 -0.98 -16.05
CA VAL A 68 -3.82 -0.93 -15.00
C VAL A 68 -3.04 -2.26 -14.93
N ALA A 69 -3.74 -3.40 -14.98
CA ALA A 69 -3.09 -4.71 -14.95
C ALA A 69 -2.15 -4.91 -16.15
N LYS A 70 -2.54 -4.42 -17.33
CA LYS A 70 -1.71 -4.42 -18.54
C LYS A 70 -0.46 -3.54 -18.38
N ASP A 71 -0.62 -2.31 -17.90
CA ASP A 71 0.52 -1.40 -17.68
C ASP A 71 1.54 -1.99 -16.69
N ILE A 72 1.07 -2.65 -15.62
CA ILE A 72 1.95 -3.35 -14.69
C ILE A 72 2.66 -4.51 -15.41
N LEU A 73 1.94 -5.35 -16.16
CA LEU A 73 2.52 -6.48 -16.91
C LEU A 73 3.61 -6.04 -17.89
N ASP A 74 3.40 -4.93 -18.58
CA ASP A 74 4.35 -4.37 -19.56
C ASP A 74 5.63 -3.84 -18.90
N LYS A 75 5.54 -3.43 -17.62
CA LYS A 75 6.68 -2.92 -16.83
C LYS A 75 7.45 -4.01 -16.08
N ILE A 76 6.92 -5.23 -15.98
CA ILE A 76 7.61 -6.34 -15.32
C ILE A 76 8.82 -6.77 -16.18
N PRO A 77 10.08 -6.64 -15.70
CA PRO A 77 11.25 -7.06 -16.46
C PRO A 77 11.32 -8.58 -16.69
N PRO A 78 12.16 -9.03 -17.64
CA PRO A 78 12.43 -10.45 -17.84
C PRO A 78 13.13 -11.06 -16.61
N LEU A 79 13.00 -12.39 -16.48
CA LEU A 79 13.63 -13.13 -15.40
C LEU A 79 15.15 -13.14 -15.56
N PHE A 80 15.86 -13.14 -14.43
CA PHE A 80 17.31 -13.27 -14.42
C PHE A 80 17.74 -14.70 -14.69
N GLU A 81 18.73 -14.88 -15.57
CA GLU A 81 19.42 -16.16 -15.79
C GLU A 81 20.40 -16.44 -14.65
N ILE A 82 19.90 -17.04 -13.56
CA ILE A 82 20.68 -17.28 -12.33
C ILE A 82 21.97 -18.05 -12.62
N ASP A 83 21.93 -19.05 -13.50
CA ASP A 83 23.11 -19.86 -13.86
C ASP A 83 24.18 -19.03 -14.57
N ARG A 84 23.78 -18.07 -15.41
CA ARG A 84 24.71 -17.16 -16.08
C ARG A 84 25.35 -16.18 -15.09
N VAL A 85 24.55 -15.65 -14.16
CA VAL A 85 25.06 -14.78 -13.10
C VAL A 85 26.02 -15.55 -12.20
N ARG A 86 25.66 -16.77 -11.79
CA ARG A 86 26.52 -17.67 -11.00
C ARG A 86 27.87 -17.89 -11.68
N LYS A 87 27.87 -18.24 -12.98
CA LYS A 87 29.10 -18.42 -13.79
C LYS A 87 30.02 -17.21 -13.80
N THR A 88 29.44 -16.01 -13.74
CA THR A 88 30.22 -14.76 -13.72
C THR A 88 31.04 -14.62 -12.43
N TYR A 89 30.60 -15.23 -11.33
CA TYR A 89 31.21 -15.13 -10.01
C TYR A 89 31.84 -16.44 -9.50
N GLU A 90 31.89 -17.49 -10.33
CA GLU A 90 32.33 -18.84 -9.95
C GLU A 90 33.73 -18.89 -9.31
N MET A 91 34.64 -18.00 -9.72
CA MET A 91 36.01 -17.99 -9.19
C MET A 91 36.16 -17.32 -7.83
N ASN A 92 35.20 -16.52 -7.36
CA ASN A 92 35.28 -15.79 -6.08
C ASN A 92 33.89 -15.61 -5.45
N ILE A 93 33.32 -16.69 -4.91
CA ILE A 93 32.03 -16.64 -4.22
C ILE A 93 32.23 -16.10 -2.80
N THR A 94 31.81 -14.85 -2.58
CA THR A 94 31.71 -14.25 -1.25
C THR A 94 30.31 -14.44 -0.66
N PRO A 95 30.12 -14.31 0.67
CA PRO A 95 28.80 -14.37 1.28
C PRO A 95 27.78 -13.39 0.65
N THR A 96 28.23 -12.21 0.24
CA THR A 96 27.40 -11.22 -0.46
C THR A 96 26.89 -11.73 -1.81
N ILE A 97 27.72 -12.48 -2.56
CA ILE A 97 27.31 -13.09 -3.84
C ILE A 97 26.28 -14.19 -3.60
N VAL A 98 26.42 -14.98 -2.53
CA VAL A 98 25.41 -15.99 -2.17
C VAL A 98 24.05 -15.34 -1.90
N VAL A 99 24.02 -14.26 -1.12
CA VAL A 99 22.79 -13.50 -0.86
C VAL A 99 22.22 -12.93 -2.15
N LEU A 100 23.04 -12.35 -3.02
CA LEU A 100 22.60 -11.87 -4.33
C LEU A 100 21.91 -12.97 -5.15
N LEU A 101 22.50 -14.16 -5.25
CA LEU A 101 21.91 -15.26 -6.01
C LEU A 101 20.56 -15.70 -5.43
N GLN A 102 20.45 -15.79 -4.10
CA GLN A 102 19.20 -16.11 -3.42
C GLN A 102 18.11 -15.04 -3.64
N GLU A 103 18.50 -13.77 -3.56
CA GLU A 103 17.60 -12.64 -3.81
C GLU A 103 17.12 -12.61 -5.26
N LEU A 104 17.99 -12.92 -6.23
CA LEU A 104 17.59 -13.04 -7.63
C LEU A 104 16.62 -14.21 -7.87
N GLU A 105 16.82 -15.35 -7.22
CA GLU A 105 15.87 -16.47 -7.26
C GLU A 105 14.51 -16.07 -6.65
N ARG A 106 14.52 -15.39 -5.51
CA ARG A 106 13.30 -14.90 -4.86
C ARG A 106 12.58 -13.86 -5.71
N PHE A 107 13.34 -12.94 -6.31
CA PHE A 107 12.83 -11.94 -7.22
C PHE A 107 12.17 -12.61 -8.44
N ASN A 108 12.84 -13.57 -9.08
CA ASN A 108 12.27 -14.32 -10.20
C ASN A 108 10.94 -15.00 -9.85
N LYS A 109 10.83 -15.62 -8.66
CA LYS A 109 9.57 -16.21 -8.18
C LYS A 109 8.46 -15.18 -8.01
N LEU A 110 8.78 -14.01 -7.48
CA LEU A 110 7.81 -12.91 -7.35
C LEU A 110 7.34 -12.43 -8.72
N MET A 111 8.27 -12.23 -9.65
CA MET A 111 7.97 -11.78 -11.01
C MET A 111 7.08 -12.77 -11.76
N ASP A 112 7.37 -14.06 -11.68
CA ASP A 112 6.54 -15.10 -12.26
C ASP A 112 5.15 -15.11 -11.64
N ARG A 113 5.06 -15.02 -10.30
CA ARG A 113 3.78 -14.99 -9.61
C ARG A 113 2.93 -13.79 -10.04
N MET A 114 3.54 -12.61 -10.13
CA MET A 114 2.86 -11.39 -10.60
C MET A 114 2.37 -11.53 -12.04
N ARG A 115 3.19 -12.09 -12.95
CA ARG A 115 2.77 -12.35 -14.34
C ARG A 115 1.56 -13.26 -14.39
N ILE A 116 1.57 -14.36 -13.64
CA ILE A 116 0.48 -15.34 -13.61
C ILE A 116 -0.79 -14.71 -13.05
N THR A 117 -0.72 -14.04 -11.89
CA THR A 117 -1.91 -13.49 -11.23
C THR A 117 -2.54 -12.35 -12.00
N LEU A 118 -1.73 -11.44 -12.57
CA LEU A 118 -2.24 -10.35 -13.41
C LEU A 118 -2.81 -10.88 -14.72
N SER A 119 -2.16 -11.85 -15.36
CA SER A 119 -2.72 -12.46 -16.59
C SER A 119 -4.03 -13.19 -16.32
N LEU A 120 -4.17 -13.84 -15.15
CA LEU A 120 -5.42 -14.48 -14.74
C LEU A 120 -6.52 -13.44 -14.49
N LEU A 121 -6.20 -12.37 -13.75
CA LEU A 121 -7.14 -11.29 -13.49
C LEU A 121 -7.69 -10.72 -14.80
N ARG A 122 -6.80 -10.40 -15.75
CA ARG A 122 -7.20 -9.88 -17.06
C ARG A 122 -8.10 -10.85 -17.83
N LYS A 123 -7.80 -12.16 -17.82
CA LYS A 123 -8.67 -13.17 -18.45
C LYS A 123 -10.07 -13.17 -17.86
N VAL A 124 -10.19 -13.07 -16.53
CA VAL A 124 -11.50 -13.05 -15.86
C VAL A 124 -12.27 -11.77 -16.19
N LEU A 125 -11.60 -10.63 -16.33
CA LEU A 125 -12.24 -9.35 -16.65
C LEU A 125 -12.65 -9.24 -18.13
N THR A 126 -11.93 -9.88 -19.05
CA THR A 126 -12.25 -9.86 -20.49
C THR A 126 -13.30 -10.90 -20.90
N VAL A 127 -13.62 -11.85 -20.03
CA VAL A 127 -14.64 -12.87 -20.27
C VAL A 127 -15.91 -12.40 -19.57
N ASP A 128 -16.72 -11.62 -20.28
CA ASP A 128 -18.11 -11.40 -19.90
C ASP A 128 -18.90 -12.73 -20.05
N PRO A 129 -19.94 -12.97 -19.22
CA PRO A 129 -20.80 -14.16 -19.29
C PRO A 129 -21.62 -14.29 -20.58
#